data_AF-A0A831YGA3-F1
#
_entry.id   AF-A0A831YGA3-F1
#
_cell.length_a   1.000
_cell.length_b   1.000
_cell.length_c   1.000
_cell.angle_alpha   90.00
_cell.angle_beta   90.00
_cell.angle_gamma   90.00
#
_symmetry.space_group_name_H-M   'P 1'
#
loop_
_entity.id
_entity.type
_entity.pdbx_description
1 polymer ?
#
loop_
_entity_poly.entity_id
_entity_poly.type
_entity_poly.pdbx_seq_one_letter_code
_entity_poly.pdbx_strand_id
1 'polypeptide(L)'
;MQPLDPRYKPAYARFQVYNLNLILVALAMVLVLSTLSAYLRVRARGGRPQAKEEEEKPAVTPLVVPETSPPRAEAEAAPPEPVESGDPVVREYFRAVRLVESATGVRMKPSHTISEYLSETWSRLGKAGEVFREISRLAEDRLYGDIPVDANKLRYLVSALEKILKEQP
;
A
#
# COMPACT_ATOMS: atom_id res chain seq x y z
N MET A 1 17.92 -11.20 -58.55
CA MET A 1 18.44 -12.56 -58.29
C MET A 1 17.90 -13.01 -56.93
N GLN A 2 17.03 -14.02 -56.89
CA GLN A 2 16.62 -14.71 -55.68
C GLN A 2 16.64 -16.20 -55.96
N PRO A 3 17.12 -16.99 -55.00
CA PRO A 3 16.44 -18.21 -54.64
C PRO A 3 16.04 -18.14 -53.16
N LEU A 4 14.73 -18.15 -52.88
CA LEU A 4 14.20 -18.44 -51.55
C LEU A 4 13.95 -19.96 -51.48
N ASP A 5 14.93 -20.73 -50.99
CA ASP A 5 14.63 -22.08 -50.50
C ASP A 5 13.85 -21.93 -49.17
N PRO A 6 12.61 -22.44 -49.06
CA PRO A 6 11.75 -22.30 -47.88
C PRO A 6 12.31 -22.95 -46.61
N ARG A 7 13.42 -23.69 -46.70
CA ARG A 7 14.15 -24.27 -45.57
C ARG A 7 15.04 -23.28 -44.83
N TYR A 8 15.40 -22.15 -45.45
CA TYR A 8 16.18 -21.10 -44.79
C TYR A 8 15.26 -20.11 -44.06
N LYS A 9 14.56 -20.59 -43.03
CA LYS A 9 13.93 -19.69 -42.06
C LYS A 9 14.96 -19.36 -40.98
N PRO A 10 15.45 -18.12 -40.85
CA PRO A 10 16.28 -17.74 -39.72
C PRO A 10 15.46 -17.94 -38.43
N ALA A 11 15.94 -18.81 -37.54
CA ALA A 11 15.38 -19.00 -36.23
C ALA A 11 15.86 -17.86 -35.33
N TYR A 12 14.97 -16.94 -34.98
CA TYR A 12 15.26 -15.88 -34.03
C TYR A 12 14.98 -16.37 -32.61
N ALA A 13 16.02 -16.55 -31.81
CA ALA A 13 15.88 -16.78 -30.37
C ALA A 13 15.76 -15.42 -29.65
N ARG A 14 14.67 -15.23 -28.92
CA ARG A 14 14.42 -14.01 -28.13
C ARG A 14 14.86 -14.27 -26.69
N PHE A 15 15.99 -13.72 -26.28
CA PHE A 15 16.46 -13.79 -24.90
C PHE A 15 15.94 -12.58 -24.13
N GLN A 16 15.17 -12.82 -23.07
CA GLN A 16 14.73 -11.80 -22.12
C GLN A 16 15.64 -11.88 -20.90
N VAL A 17 16.42 -10.82 -20.68
CA VAL A 17 17.26 -10.69 -19.49
C VAL A 17 16.45 -9.92 -18.46
N TYR A 18 16.10 -10.59 -17.37
CA TYR A 18 15.42 -9.95 -16.25
C TYR A 18 16.47 -9.44 -15.26
N ASN A 19 16.54 -8.12 -15.10
CA ASN A 19 17.34 -7.50 -14.05
C ASN A 19 16.55 -7.59 -12.74
N LEU A 20 16.74 -8.69 -12.01
CA LEU A 20 16.19 -8.84 -10.68
C LEU A 20 16.94 -7.92 -9.72
N ASN A 21 16.21 -7.13 -8.95
CA ASN A 21 16.80 -6.34 -7.89
C ASN A 21 17.29 -7.27 -6.78
N LEU A 22 18.62 -7.46 -6.68
CA LEU A 22 19.24 -8.35 -5.70
C LEU A 22 18.85 -7.98 -4.25
N ILE A 23 18.63 -6.70 -3.97
CA ILE A 23 18.18 -6.21 -2.66
C ILE A 23 16.76 -6.72 -2.36
N LEU A 24 15.85 -6.69 -3.35
CA LEU A 24 14.48 -7.18 -3.19
C LEU A 24 14.47 -8.70 -2.95
N VAL A 25 15.29 -9.45 -3.68
CA VAL A 25 15.44 -10.90 -3.50
C VAL A 25 15.98 -11.24 -2.11
N ALA A 26 17.00 -10.51 -1.65
CA ALA A 26 17.54 -10.68 -0.31
C ALA A 26 16.52 -10.36 0.79
N LEU A 27 15.76 -9.26 0.64
CA LEU A 27 14.71 -8.87 1.58
C LEU A 27 13.61 -9.95 1.69
N ALA A 28 13.15 -10.46 0.53
CA ALA A 28 12.16 -11.52 0.48
C ALA A 28 12.66 -12.79 1.20
N MET A 29 13.92 -13.17 0.99
CA MET A 29 14.54 -14.31 1.68
C MET A 29 14.58 -14.12 3.20
N VAL A 30 14.92 -12.92 3.69
CA VAL A 30 14.96 -12.63 5.14
C VAL A 30 13.56 -12.78 5.76
N LEU A 31 12.51 -12.29 5.09
CA LEU A 31 11.13 -12.42 5.56
C LEU A 31 10.68 -13.88 5.62
N VAL A 32 10.97 -14.67 4.58
CA VAL A 32 10.65 -16.10 4.54
C VAL A 32 11.39 -16.85 5.64
N LEU A 33 12.68 -16.60 5.84
CA LEU A 33 13.48 -17.25 6.88
C LEU A 33 13.04 -16.84 8.30
N SER A 34 12.68 -15.57 8.50
CA SER A 34 12.17 -15.06 9.78
C SER A 34 10.85 -15.72 10.17
N THR A 35 9.89 -15.75 9.24
CA THR A 35 8.58 -16.38 9.46
C THR A 35 8.69 -17.89 9.67
N LEU A 36 9.55 -18.57 8.90
CA LEU A 36 9.82 -20.00 9.06
C LEU A 36 10.47 -20.30 10.43
N SER A 37 11.44 -19.49 10.86
CA SER A 37 12.09 -19.64 12.17
C SER A 37 11.11 -19.43 13.33
N ALA A 38 10.25 -18.40 13.23
CA ALA A 38 9.19 -18.16 14.21
C ALA A 38 8.20 -19.32 14.27
N TYR A 39 7.75 -19.82 13.11
CA TYR A 39 6.86 -20.98 13.01
C TYR A 39 7.47 -22.23 13.66
N LEU A 40 8.74 -22.52 13.37
CA LEU A 40 9.45 -23.66 13.97
C LEU A 40 9.62 -23.50 15.49
N ARG A 41 9.89 -22.30 16.00
CA ARG A 41 9.95 -22.06 17.46
C ARG A 41 8.61 -22.30 18.16
N VAL A 42 7.52 -21.80 17.58
CA VAL A 42 6.18 -22.01 18.14
C VAL A 42 5.83 -23.49 18.12
N ARG A 43 6.11 -24.18 17.02
CA ARG A 43 5.91 -25.62 16.89
C ARG A 43 6.76 -26.43 17.88
N ALA A 44 8.03 -26.05 18.09
CA ALA A 44 8.93 -26.71 19.03
C ALA A 44 8.54 -26.47 20.50
N ARG A 45 7.90 -25.33 20.82
CA ARG A 45 7.37 -25.05 22.16
C ARG A 45 6.09 -25.83 22.49
N GLY A 46 5.35 -26.31 21.49
CA GLY A 46 4.15 -27.13 21.66
C GLY A 46 4.37 -28.55 22.21
N GLY A 47 5.61 -28.94 22.54
CA GLY A 47 5.97 -30.29 23.01
C GLY A 47 6.68 -30.36 24.37
N ARG A 48 6.73 -29.29 25.16
CA ARG A 48 7.32 -29.33 26.52
C ARG A 48 6.26 -29.04 27.59
N PRO A 49 5.84 -30.04 28.40
CA PRO A 49 4.97 -29.80 29.54
C PRO A 49 5.73 -29.04 30.63
N GLN A 50 5.03 -28.10 31.26
CA GLN A 50 5.46 -27.31 32.41
C GLN A 50 5.93 -28.18 33.58
N ALA A 51 7.08 -27.82 34.17
CA ALA A 51 7.30 -27.98 35.61
C ALA A 51 7.25 -26.57 36.21
N LYS A 52 6.22 -26.33 37.03
CA LYS A 52 6.14 -25.21 37.97
C LYS A 52 7.13 -25.45 39.11
N GLU A 53 7.84 -24.41 39.53
CA GLU A 53 8.27 -24.31 40.93
C GLU A 53 8.07 -22.84 41.36
N GLU A 54 7.19 -22.69 42.35
CA GLU A 54 6.85 -21.46 43.10
C GLU A 54 8.04 -21.07 43.99
N GLU A 55 8.47 -19.82 43.96
CA GLU A 55 8.22 -18.82 45.01
C GLU A 55 9.46 -18.59 45.91
N GLU A 56 10.12 -17.45 45.75
CA GLU A 56 10.79 -16.78 46.87
C GLU A 56 10.91 -15.26 46.61
N LYS A 57 10.15 -14.47 47.38
CA LYS A 57 10.44 -13.06 47.71
C LYS A 57 11.39 -13.10 48.93
N PRO A 58 12.36 -12.19 49.16
CA PRO A 58 12.32 -10.73 48.97
C PRO A 58 13.65 -10.22 48.30
N ALA A 59 14.01 -8.95 48.06
CA ALA A 59 13.83 -7.70 48.77
C ALA A 59 14.11 -6.50 47.82
N VAL A 60 13.73 -5.33 48.30
CA VAL A 60 13.74 -4.00 47.68
C VAL A 60 15.13 -3.54 47.21
N THR A 61 15.23 -2.97 46.02
CA THR A 61 16.15 -1.87 45.70
C THR A 61 15.42 -0.85 44.82
N PRO A 62 15.37 0.43 45.20
CA PRO A 62 14.70 1.45 44.41
C PRO A 62 15.63 1.86 43.26
N LEU A 63 15.35 1.42 42.04
CA LEU A 63 15.98 2.03 40.87
C LEU A 63 15.17 3.26 40.47
N VAL A 64 15.75 4.39 40.88
CA VAL A 64 15.60 5.75 40.36
C VAL A 64 15.03 5.76 38.94
N VAL A 65 13.85 6.35 38.79
CA VAL A 65 13.25 6.74 37.52
C VAL A 65 13.91 8.06 37.11
N PRO A 66 14.72 8.12 36.03
CA PRO A 66 14.98 9.39 35.39
C PRO A 66 13.80 9.68 34.46
N GLU A 67 12.97 10.59 34.94
CA GLU A 67 12.24 11.62 34.21
C GLU A 67 11.96 11.40 32.72
N THR A 68 10.68 11.23 32.42
CA THR A 68 9.94 12.00 31.40
C THR A 68 10.77 12.53 30.24
N SER A 69 10.83 11.75 29.16
CA SER A 69 11.04 12.35 27.84
C SER A 69 9.86 13.29 27.54
N PRO A 70 10.13 14.53 27.08
CA PRO A 70 9.08 15.52 26.86
C PRO A 70 8.11 15.05 25.77
N PRO A 71 6.84 15.51 25.80
CA PRO A 71 5.94 15.30 24.68
C PRO A 71 6.59 15.96 23.47
N ARG A 72 7.00 15.13 22.50
CA ARG A 72 7.37 15.62 21.19
C ARG A 72 6.10 16.24 20.64
N ALA A 73 6.02 17.57 20.73
CA ALA A 73 5.04 18.35 20.03
C ALA A 73 5.09 17.88 18.58
N GLU A 74 4.06 17.13 18.18
CA GLU A 74 3.69 17.01 16.79
C GLU A 74 3.37 18.44 16.39
N ALA A 75 4.38 19.13 15.87
CA ALA A 75 4.18 20.35 15.13
C ALA A 75 3.16 19.96 14.07
N GLU A 76 1.95 20.48 14.26
CA GLU A 76 0.85 20.47 13.33
C GLU A 76 1.39 21.13 12.06
N ALA A 77 2.05 20.34 11.23
CA ALA A 77 2.57 20.78 9.97
C ALA A 77 1.35 21.22 9.18
N ALA A 78 1.32 22.51 8.86
CA ALA A 78 0.30 23.09 8.01
C ALA A 78 0.05 22.15 6.82
N PRO A 79 -1.22 21.94 6.41
CA PRO A 79 -1.53 21.05 5.30
C PRO A 79 -0.63 21.41 4.12
N PRO A 80 0.15 20.46 3.56
CA PRO A 80 0.98 20.76 2.41
C PRO A 80 0.06 21.31 1.32
N GLU A 81 0.42 22.48 0.78
CA GLU A 81 -0.35 23.08 -0.31
C GLU A 81 -0.47 22.05 -1.44
N PRO A 82 -1.66 21.92 -2.05
CA PRO A 82 -1.89 20.92 -3.06
C PRO A 82 -0.95 21.22 -4.23
N VAL A 83 0.01 20.32 -4.47
CA VAL A 83 0.81 20.31 -5.68
C VAL A 83 -0.17 20.13 -6.83
N GLU A 84 -0.49 21.21 -7.55
CA GLU A 84 -1.31 21.12 -8.74
C GLU A 84 -0.53 20.32 -9.79
N SER A 85 -0.83 19.02 -9.86
CA SER A 85 -0.31 18.19 -10.92
C SER A 85 -0.83 18.71 -12.27
N GLY A 86 0.08 18.90 -13.22
CA GLY A 86 -0.29 19.18 -14.61
C GLY A 86 -1.06 18.04 -15.26
N ASP A 87 -1.01 16.83 -14.68
CA ASP A 87 -1.66 15.64 -15.21
C ASP A 87 -3.18 15.64 -14.89
N PRO A 88 -4.06 15.63 -15.91
CA PRO A 88 -5.50 15.65 -15.71
C PRO A 88 -6.03 14.44 -14.95
N VAL A 89 -5.42 13.26 -15.07
CA VAL A 89 -5.81 12.04 -14.35
C VAL A 89 -5.53 12.20 -12.86
N VAL A 90 -4.35 12.71 -12.52
CA VAL A 90 -3.96 12.96 -11.13
C VAL A 90 -4.88 13.99 -10.47
N ARG A 91 -5.25 15.06 -11.21
CA ARG A 91 -6.21 16.05 -10.70
C ARG A 91 -7.58 15.45 -10.39
N GLU A 92 -8.12 14.61 -11.28
CA GLU A 92 -9.42 13.97 -11.05
C GLU A 92 -9.35 12.94 -9.91
N TYR A 93 -8.23 12.22 -9.75
CA TYR A 93 -8.00 11.36 -8.59
C TYR A 93 -8.05 12.16 -7.28
N PHE A 94 -7.33 13.27 -7.16
CA PHE A 94 -7.38 14.09 -5.96
C PHE A 94 -8.75 14.76 -5.75
N ARG A 95 -9.53 14.98 -6.82
CA ARG A 95 -10.94 15.36 -6.70
C ARG A 95 -11.76 14.25 -6.03
N ALA A 96 -11.58 12.99 -6.43
CA ALA A 96 -12.22 11.85 -5.75
C ALA A 96 -11.78 11.72 -4.29
N VAL A 97 -10.48 11.88 -4.00
CA VAL A 97 -9.97 11.85 -2.63
C VAL A 97 -10.72 12.84 -1.74
N ARG A 98 -10.90 14.10 -2.17
CA ARG A 98 -11.65 15.10 -1.39
C ARG A 98 -13.10 14.70 -1.11
N LEU A 99 -13.76 14.02 -2.05
CA LEU A 99 -15.11 13.49 -1.85
C LEU A 99 -15.11 12.37 -0.81
N VAL A 100 -14.13 11.45 -0.89
CA VAL A 100 -13.97 10.35 0.06
C VAL A 100 -13.60 10.86 1.45
N GLU A 101 -12.72 11.83 1.57
CA GLU A 101 -12.38 12.47 2.86
C GLU A 101 -13.63 13.05 3.52
N SER A 102 -14.46 13.74 2.72
CA SER A 102 -15.68 14.38 3.20
C SER A 102 -16.73 13.36 3.64
N ALA A 103 -16.83 12.22 2.93
CA ALA A 103 -17.79 11.17 3.25
C ALA A 103 -17.35 10.26 4.42
N THR A 104 -16.05 10.01 4.56
CA THR A 104 -15.52 8.99 5.50
C THR A 104 -14.86 9.59 6.74
N GLY A 105 -14.51 10.88 6.70
CA GLY A 105 -13.69 11.55 7.70
C GLY A 105 -12.21 11.14 7.71
N VAL A 106 -11.79 10.26 6.80
CA VAL A 106 -10.40 9.76 6.73
C VAL A 106 -9.61 10.63 5.77
N ARG A 107 -8.62 11.37 6.29
CA ARG A 107 -7.72 12.20 5.50
C ARG A 107 -6.64 11.37 4.79
N MET A 108 -6.34 11.70 3.54
CA MET A 108 -5.21 11.12 2.84
C MET A 108 -3.91 11.74 3.36
N LYS A 109 -3.00 10.92 3.89
CA LYS A 109 -1.68 11.36 4.33
C LYS A 109 -0.72 11.41 3.15
N PRO A 110 0.30 12.30 3.16
CA PRO A 110 1.34 12.31 2.13
C PRO A 110 2.10 10.98 1.99
N SER A 111 2.15 10.19 3.07
CA SER A 111 2.77 8.87 3.09
C SER A 111 1.90 7.76 2.52
N HIS A 112 0.60 7.98 2.29
CA HIS A 112 -0.26 6.96 1.72
C HIS A 112 0.00 6.76 0.24
N THR A 113 0.13 5.50 -0.15
CA THR A 113 -0.11 5.09 -1.53
C THR A 113 -1.61 5.14 -1.85
N ILE A 114 -1.92 5.14 -3.14
CA ILE A 114 -3.32 5.12 -3.62
C ILE A 114 -4.04 3.86 -3.11
N SER A 115 -3.42 2.69 -3.22
CA SER A 115 -3.93 1.43 -2.70
C SER A 115 -4.13 1.42 -1.17
N GLU A 116 -3.20 1.98 -0.39
CA GLU A 116 -3.35 2.06 1.07
C GLU A 116 -4.53 2.94 1.45
N TYR A 117 -4.67 4.11 0.83
CA TYR A 117 -5.79 5.00 1.10
C TYR A 117 -7.15 4.39 0.71
N LEU A 118 -7.20 3.65 -0.41
CA LEU A 118 -8.36 2.84 -0.78
C LEU A 118 -8.69 1.81 0.30
N SER A 119 -7.69 1.05 0.76
CA SER A 119 -7.88 0.01 1.78
C SER A 119 -8.41 0.59 3.10
N GLU A 120 -7.90 1.75 3.52
CA GLU A 120 -8.31 2.40 4.76
C GLU A 120 -9.75 2.93 4.70
N THR A 121 -10.16 3.45 3.53
CA THR A 121 -11.49 4.04 3.33
C THR A 121 -12.56 3.02 2.91
N TRP A 122 -12.14 1.84 2.44
CA TRP A 122 -12.99 0.81 1.84
C TRP A 122 -14.24 0.49 2.66
N SER A 123 -14.05 0.18 3.94
CA SER A 123 -15.13 -0.25 4.84
C SER A 123 -16.19 0.83 5.09
N ARG A 124 -15.82 2.11 4.93
CA ARG A 124 -16.69 3.27 5.17
C ARG A 124 -17.43 3.73 3.93
N LEU A 125 -16.99 3.31 2.74
CA LEU A 125 -17.57 3.76 1.47
C LEU A 125 -18.79 2.96 1.02
N GLY A 126 -19.01 1.77 1.58
CA GLY A 126 -20.12 0.90 1.19
C GLY A 126 -20.17 0.70 -0.33
N LYS A 127 -21.31 1.01 -0.95
CA LYS A 127 -21.49 0.89 -2.42
C LYS A 127 -20.56 1.79 -3.24
N ALA A 128 -20.11 2.91 -2.67
CA ALA A 128 -19.18 3.83 -3.33
C ALA A 128 -17.76 3.25 -3.42
N GLY A 129 -17.42 2.25 -2.61
CA GLY A 129 -16.09 1.66 -2.55
C GLY A 129 -15.66 1.10 -3.90
N GLU A 130 -16.54 0.36 -4.57
CA GLU A 130 -16.30 -0.22 -5.89
C GLU A 130 -15.92 0.82 -6.95
N VAL A 131 -16.63 1.95 -6.97
CA VAL A 131 -16.34 3.07 -7.88
C VAL A 131 -15.00 3.71 -7.51
N PHE A 132 -14.75 3.92 -6.21
CA PHE A 132 -13.49 4.48 -5.76
C PHE A 132 -12.29 3.57 -6.07
N ARG A 133 -12.46 2.24 -6.00
CA ARG A 133 -11.42 1.28 -6.42
C ARG A 133 -11.07 1.39 -7.90
N GLU A 134 -12.06 1.53 -8.78
CA GLU A 134 -11.77 1.72 -10.22
C GLU A 134 -11.07 3.05 -10.48
N ILE A 135 -11.47 4.12 -9.77
CA ILE A 135 -10.77 5.42 -9.82
C ILE A 135 -9.31 5.26 -9.37
N SER A 136 -9.08 4.61 -8.23
CA SER A 136 -7.75 4.33 -7.68
C SER A 136 -6.89 3.51 -8.64
N ARG A 137 -7.45 2.43 -9.22
CA ARG A 137 -6.75 1.59 -10.20
C ARG A 137 -6.30 2.40 -11.42
N LEU A 138 -7.18 3.22 -11.99
CA LEU A 138 -6.84 4.07 -13.14
C LEU A 138 -5.79 5.13 -12.80
N ALA A 139 -5.81 5.66 -11.58
CA ALA A 139 -4.79 6.60 -11.12
C ALA A 139 -3.43 5.90 -10.95
N GLU A 140 -3.39 4.68 -10.42
CA GLU A 140 -2.17 3.86 -10.30
C GLU A 140 -1.61 3.45 -11.66
N ASP A 141 -2.47 2.98 -12.57
CA ASP A 141 -2.12 2.65 -13.95
C ASP A 141 -1.38 3.83 -14.62
N ARG A 142 -1.90 5.05 -14.40
CA ARG A 142 -1.29 6.26 -14.95
C ARG A 142 -0.01 6.68 -14.24
N LEU A 143 0.02 6.66 -12.90
CA LEU A 143 1.08 7.24 -12.08
C LEU A 143 2.30 6.31 -11.94
N TYR A 144 2.07 5.01 -11.88
CA TYR A 144 3.11 4.00 -11.68
C TYR A 144 3.36 3.15 -12.92
N GLY A 145 2.37 3.00 -13.80
CA GLY A 145 2.49 2.18 -15.00
C GLY A 145 2.77 2.94 -16.29
N ASP A 146 2.70 4.29 -16.27
CA ASP A 146 2.68 5.14 -17.47
C ASP A 146 1.66 4.69 -18.53
N ILE A 147 0.59 4.02 -18.08
CA ILE A 147 -0.46 3.52 -18.96
C ILE A 147 -1.34 4.71 -19.36
N PRO A 148 -1.64 4.88 -20.67
CA PRO A 148 -2.55 5.92 -21.11
C PRO A 148 -3.94 5.71 -20.50
N VAL A 149 -4.41 6.71 -19.77
CA VAL A 149 -5.74 6.72 -19.15
C VAL A 149 -6.52 7.92 -19.67
N ASP A 150 -7.75 7.67 -20.13
CA ASP A 150 -8.65 8.73 -20.54
C ASP A 150 -9.18 9.49 -19.32
N ALA A 151 -8.79 10.76 -19.21
CA ALA A 151 -9.24 11.65 -18.15
C ALA A 151 -10.76 11.87 -18.14
N ASN A 152 -11.44 11.76 -19.30
CA ASN A 152 -12.89 11.88 -19.37
C ASN A 152 -13.59 10.68 -18.72
N LYS A 153 -13.06 9.47 -18.94
CA LYS A 153 -13.53 8.27 -18.23
C LYS A 153 -13.39 8.44 -16.73
N LEU A 154 -12.23 8.93 -16.27
CA LEU A 154 -12.01 9.15 -14.84
C LEU A 154 -12.98 10.20 -14.28
N ARG A 155 -13.13 11.34 -14.96
CA ARG A 155 -14.09 12.38 -14.59
C ARG A 155 -15.51 11.84 -14.45
N TYR A 156 -15.96 11.01 -15.40
CA TYR A 156 -17.26 10.36 -15.32
C TYR A 156 -17.40 9.50 -14.06
N LEU A 157 -16.38 8.70 -13.73
CA LEU A 157 -16.36 7.90 -12.50
C LEU A 157 -16.38 8.76 -11.24
N VAL A 158 -15.64 9.87 -11.20
CA VAL A 158 -15.66 10.79 -10.06
C VAL A 158 -17.06 11.43 -9.89
N SER A 159 -17.72 11.79 -10.99
CA SER A 159 -19.12 12.26 -10.94
C SER A 159 -20.09 11.18 -10.47
N ALA A 160 -19.88 9.92 -10.85
CA ALA A 160 -20.69 8.81 -10.35
C ALA A 160 -20.46 8.57 -8.84
N LEU A 161 -19.20 8.62 -8.40
CA LEU A 161 -18.83 8.54 -6.99
C LEU A 161 -19.54 9.62 -6.17
N GLU A 162 -19.51 10.87 -6.64
CA GLU A 162 -20.17 11.99 -5.96
C GLU A 162 -21.67 11.78 -5.81
N LYS A 163 -22.35 11.29 -6.85
CA LYS A 163 -23.79 10.99 -6.79
C LYS A 163 -24.10 9.91 -5.75
N ILE A 164 -23.36 8.80 -5.80
CA ILE A 164 -23.56 7.68 -4.86
C ILE A 164 -23.35 8.15 -3.43
N LEU A 165 -22.29 8.94 -3.15
CA LEU A 165 -22.00 9.44 -1.81
C LEU A 165 -23.09 10.40 -1.28
N LYS A 166 -23.75 11.17 -2.15
CA LYS A 166 -24.88 12.03 -1.76
C LYS A 166 -26.17 11.27 -1.48
N GLU A 167 -26.31 10.08 -2.06
CA GLU A 167 -27.50 9.22 -1.92
C GLU A 167 -27.37 8.21 -0.77
N GLN A 168 -26.21 8.14 -0.09
CA GLN A 168 -26.06 7.30 1.10
C GLN A 168 -26.72 7.99 2.32
N PRO A 169 -27.56 7.26 3.10
CA PRO A 169 -28.25 7.80 4.27
C PRO A 169 -27.33 8.04 5.47
#